data_AF-A0A396HVD3-F1
#
_entry.id   AF-A0A396HVD3-F1
#
_cell.length_a   1.000
_cell.length_b   1.000
_cell.length_c   1.000
_cell.angle_alpha   90.00
_cell.angle_beta   90.00
_cell.angle_gamma   90.00
#
_symmetry.space_group_name_H-M   'P 1'
#
loop_
_entity.id
_entity.type
_entity.pdbx_description
1 polymer ?
#
loop_
_entity_poly.entity_id
_entity_poly.type
_entity_poly.pdbx_seq_one_letter_code
_entity_poly.pdbx_strand_id
1 'polypeptide(L)'
;MHGFGHDPISDHNKVVVVFRDNNKTDVKVVHNVGTNFWKDIKETFHYDQFIVEQKSGKYVNGTINWLASQDYGKSQSFIASFDLGKESYKKVLLPDYDYRAIDSRTLHLSVFGNYLCWISSNDVWIMKEYGMKASWTKLFTIPFMPSYYFFAIVMHNFEDGLVTWKSTQDSTRNLVFYNSTNGSVKFSYFKFEFILEVCVESLILPCS
;
A
#
# COMPACT_ATOMS: atom_id res chain seq x y z
N MET A 1 2.33 -11.17 4.26
CA MET A 1 2.01 -10.09 3.30
C MET A 1 2.16 -10.61 1.91
N HIS A 2 1.58 -9.92 0.94
CA HIS A 2 1.70 -10.24 -0.46
C HIS A 2 1.69 -8.97 -1.30
N GLY A 3 2.06 -9.10 -2.56
CA GLY A 3 1.82 -8.08 -3.56
C GLY A 3 1.95 -8.66 -4.95
N PHE A 4 1.40 -7.95 -5.92
CA PHE A 4 1.44 -8.29 -7.32
C PHE A 4 1.94 -7.09 -8.11
N GLY A 5 2.73 -7.31 -9.14
CA GLY A 5 3.23 -6.25 -10.00
C GLY A 5 3.91 -6.78 -11.24
N HIS A 6 4.19 -5.87 -12.16
CA HIS A 6 4.91 -6.16 -13.40
C HIS A 6 6.39 -5.87 -13.24
N ASP A 7 7.25 -6.79 -13.66
CA ASP A 7 8.69 -6.57 -13.78
C ASP A 7 9.01 -6.04 -15.18
N PRO A 8 9.31 -4.74 -15.35
CA PRO A 8 9.58 -4.16 -16.65
C PRO A 8 10.90 -4.63 -17.27
N ILE A 9 11.79 -5.28 -16.51
CA ILE A 9 13.07 -5.78 -17.02
C ILE A 9 12.88 -7.15 -17.67
N SER A 10 12.13 -8.04 -17.04
CA SER A 10 11.88 -9.38 -17.57
C SER A 10 10.58 -9.53 -18.35
N ASP A 11 9.74 -8.49 -18.39
CA ASP A 11 8.41 -8.46 -19.02
C ASP A 11 7.45 -9.53 -18.45
N HIS A 12 7.61 -9.86 -17.16
CA HIS A 12 6.79 -10.85 -16.48
C HIS A 12 6.02 -10.23 -15.32
N ASN A 13 4.79 -10.70 -15.15
CA ASN A 13 4.03 -10.40 -13.94
C ASN A 13 4.50 -11.30 -12.80
N LYS A 14 4.72 -10.69 -11.64
CA LYS A 14 5.26 -11.33 -10.45
C LYS A 14 4.31 -11.19 -9.26
N VAL A 15 4.15 -12.29 -8.52
CA VAL A 15 3.56 -12.28 -7.19
C VAL A 15 4.70 -12.40 -6.18
N VAL A 16 4.69 -11.54 -5.17
CA VAL A 16 5.62 -11.59 -4.05
C VAL A 16 4.85 -11.95 -2.80
N VAL A 17 5.27 -13.00 -2.11
CA VAL A 17 4.71 -13.39 -0.81
C VAL A 17 5.80 -13.30 0.23
N VAL A 18 5.47 -12.67 1.36
CA VAL A 18 6.37 -12.47 2.49
C VAL A 18 5.72 -13.07 3.73
N PHE A 19 6.36 -14.04 4.36
CA PHE A 19 5.87 -14.66 5.59
C PHE A 19 6.97 -14.74 6.64
N ARG A 20 6.56 -14.67 7.90
CA ARG A 20 7.46 -14.78 9.06
C ARG A 20 7.52 -16.22 9.52
N ASP A 21 8.73 -16.75 9.66
CA ASP A 21 8.98 -18.03 10.34
C ASP A 21 9.53 -17.76 11.75
N ASN A 22 9.16 -18.61 12.69
CA ASN A 22 9.11 -18.44 14.15
C ASN A 22 10.42 -18.04 14.87
N ASN A 23 11.51 -17.66 14.18
CA ASN A 23 12.70 -16.99 14.72
C ASN A 23 13.69 -16.48 13.63
N LYS A 24 13.34 -16.57 12.34
CA LYS A 24 14.20 -16.12 11.24
C LYS A 24 13.44 -15.25 10.25
N THR A 25 14.22 -14.32 9.71
CA THR A 25 13.81 -13.23 8.84
C THR A 25 12.92 -13.71 7.72
N ASP A 26 11.94 -12.89 7.41
CA ASP A 26 10.83 -13.22 6.54
C ASP A 26 11.28 -13.86 5.22
N VAL A 27 10.77 -15.07 4.99
CA VAL A 27 10.99 -15.78 3.74
C VAL A 27 10.15 -15.10 2.68
N LYS A 28 10.80 -14.77 1.58
CA LYS A 28 10.20 -14.05 0.46
C LYS A 28 10.29 -14.93 -0.75
N VAL A 29 9.16 -15.07 -1.40
CA VAL A 29 9.06 -15.92 -2.57
C VAL A 29 8.45 -15.11 -3.70
N VAL A 30 9.13 -15.12 -4.84
CA VAL A 30 8.64 -14.54 -6.09
C VAL A 30 8.14 -15.67 -6.97
N HIS A 31 6.99 -15.43 -7.57
CA HIS A 31 6.40 -16.32 -8.56
C HIS A 31 6.12 -15.54 -9.84
N ASN A 32 6.61 -16.03 -10.97
CA ASN A 32 6.24 -15.51 -12.28
C ASN A 32 4.89 -16.11 -12.65
N VAL A 33 3.87 -15.26 -12.82
CA VAL A 33 2.53 -15.71 -13.20
C VAL A 33 2.58 -16.37 -14.57
N GLY A 34 1.93 -17.53 -14.68
CA GLY A 34 1.99 -18.37 -15.89
C GLY A 34 3.13 -19.40 -15.88
N THR A 35 4.04 -19.34 -14.91
CA THR A 35 5.02 -20.41 -14.64
C THR A 35 4.59 -21.22 -13.42
N ASN A 36 5.06 -22.46 -13.26
CA ASN A 36 4.87 -23.23 -12.01
C ASN A 36 6.06 -23.09 -11.06
N PHE A 37 6.81 -22.00 -11.16
CA PHE A 37 8.09 -21.82 -10.45
C PHE A 37 8.00 -20.72 -9.39
N TRP A 38 8.16 -21.15 -8.14
CA TRP A 38 8.40 -20.28 -7.00
C TRP A 38 9.90 -20.18 -6.75
N LYS A 39 10.39 -18.96 -6.49
CA LYS A 39 11.80 -18.68 -6.25
C LYS A 39 11.97 -17.98 -4.90
N ASP A 40 12.77 -18.57 -4.03
CA ASP A 40 13.16 -17.96 -2.77
C ASP A 40 14.17 -16.83 -3.00
N ILE A 41 13.94 -15.68 -2.36
CA ILE A 41 14.87 -14.56 -2.35
C ILE A 41 15.74 -14.66 -1.11
N LYS A 42 17.06 -14.77 -1.32
CA LYS A 42 18.04 -14.86 -0.23
C LYS A 42 18.24 -13.55 0.53
N GLU A 43 17.81 -12.42 -0.03
CA GLU A 43 17.98 -11.11 0.59
C GLU A 43 16.99 -10.91 1.75
N THR A 44 17.55 -10.90 2.95
CA THR A 44 16.85 -10.58 4.17
C THR A 44 16.80 -9.06 4.34
N PHE A 45 15.60 -8.51 4.46
CA PHE A 45 15.42 -7.11 4.79
C PHE A 45 15.11 -7.04 6.28
N HIS A 46 15.96 -6.37 7.05
CA HIS A 46 15.83 -6.29 8.50
C HIS A 46 14.75 -5.27 8.87
N TYR A 47 13.57 -5.75 9.25
CA TYR A 47 12.53 -5.00 9.92
C TYR A 47 11.94 -5.91 10.99
N ASP A 48 11.55 -5.35 12.13
CA ASP A 48 11.06 -6.21 13.19
C ASP A 48 9.58 -6.50 13.03
N GLN A 49 8.77 -5.61 12.40
CA GLN A 49 7.33 -5.84 12.11
C GLN A 49 6.80 -5.05 10.90
N PHE A 50 5.89 -5.66 10.13
CA PHE A 50 5.00 -4.93 9.23
C PHE A 50 3.75 -4.46 9.95
N ILE A 51 3.09 -3.43 9.43
CA ILE A 51 1.78 -3.03 9.91
C ILE A 51 0.77 -4.10 9.46
N VAL A 52 0.39 -4.98 10.39
CA VAL A 52 -0.32 -6.25 10.15
C VAL A 52 -1.66 -6.03 9.47
N GLU A 53 -2.28 -4.87 9.68
CA GLU A 53 -3.51 -4.49 9.01
C GLU A 53 -3.32 -4.38 7.47
N GLN A 54 -2.13 -4.01 6.98
CA GLN A 54 -1.86 -3.75 5.55
C GLN A 54 -1.03 -4.85 4.89
N LYS A 55 -1.69 -6.00 4.66
CA LYS A 55 -1.02 -7.17 4.06
C LYS A 55 -0.74 -7.03 2.57
N SER A 56 -1.50 -6.21 1.86
CA SER A 56 -1.41 -6.01 0.40
C SER A 56 -0.44 -4.87 0.04
N GLY A 57 0.62 -5.21 -0.67
CA GLY A 57 1.62 -4.29 -1.16
C GLY A 57 1.14 -3.45 -2.33
N LYS A 58 1.68 -2.25 -2.46
CA LYS A 58 1.31 -1.27 -3.49
C LYS A 58 2.34 -1.24 -4.61
N TYR A 59 1.90 -1.57 -5.82
CA TYR A 59 2.74 -1.56 -7.00
C TYR A 59 2.90 -0.14 -7.54
N VAL A 60 4.14 0.33 -7.62
CA VAL A 60 4.53 1.61 -8.24
C VAL A 60 5.90 1.45 -8.86
N ASN A 61 6.05 1.85 -10.13
CA ASN A 61 7.34 1.95 -10.82
C ASN A 61 8.21 0.68 -10.74
N GLY A 62 7.65 -0.50 -11.08
CA GLY A 62 8.37 -1.78 -11.04
C GLY A 62 8.65 -2.32 -9.63
N THR A 63 8.07 -1.70 -8.59
CA THR A 63 8.31 -2.08 -7.19
C THR A 63 7.02 -2.36 -6.44
N ILE A 64 7.08 -3.23 -5.43
CA ILE A 64 5.99 -3.48 -4.50
C ILE A 64 6.35 -2.89 -3.13
N ASN A 65 5.42 -2.13 -2.56
CA ASN A 65 5.65 -1.28 -1.40
C ASN A 65 4.76 -1.66 -0.23
N TRP A 66 5.34 -1.87 0.95
CA TRP A 66 4.62 -2.12 2.20
C TRP A 66 5.05 -1.16 3.30
N LEU A 67 4.13 -0.88 4.21
CA LEU A 67 4.40 -0.07 5.37
C LEU A 67 5.00 -0.96 6.47
N ALA A 68 6.19 -0.59 6.92
CA ALA A 68 6.98 -1.36 7.88
C ALA A 68 7.40 -0.46 9.06
N SER A 69 7.70 -1.10 10.19
CA SER A 69 8.25 -0.46 11.38
C SER A 69 9.34 -1.33 11.99
N GLN A 70 10.35 -0.70 12.58
CA GLN A 70 11.35 -1.45 13.34
C GLN A 70 10.85 -1.81 14.73
N ASP A 71 9.90 -1.08 15.30
CA ASP A 71 9.25 -1.42 16.56
C ASP A 71 7.84 -0.87 16.51
N TYR A 72 6.85 -1.74 16.66
CA TYR A 72 5.45 -1.42 16.44
C TYR A 72 4.98 -0.38 17.47
N GLY A 73 4.54 0.79 16.98
CA GLY A 73 4.13 1.92 17.82
C GLY A 73 5.27 2.63 18.59
N LYS A 74 6.53 2.20 18.45
CA LYS A 74 7.68 2.76 19.20
C LYS A 74 8.77 3.36 18.33
N SER A 75 8.73 3.11 17.03
CA SER A 75 9.68 3.66 16.05
C SER A 75 8.96 4.28 14.86
N GLN A 76 9.70 5.12 14.14
CA GLN A 76 9.21 5.71 12.90
C GLN A 76 8.98 4.62 11.84
N SER A 77 7.80 4.65 11.23
CA SER A 77 7.48 3.78 10.10
C SER A 77 8.25 4.22 8.86
N PHE A 78 8.39 3.28 7.93
CA PHE A 78 9.02 3.51 6.63
C PHE A 78 8.41 2.57 5.61
N ILE A 79 8.74 2.77 4.33
CA ILE A 79 8.29 1.90 3.25
C ILE A 79 9.37 0.85 2.98
N ALA A 80 9.02 -0.41 3.16
CA ALA A 80 9.78 -1.52 2.61
C ALA A 80 9.38 -1.68 1.14
N SER A 81 10.30 -1.35 0.24
CA SER A 81 10.10 -1.46 -1.20
C SER A 81 10.89 -2.64 -1.75
N PHE A 82 10.22 -3.51 -2.48
CA PHE A 82 10.85 -4.62 -3.20
C PHE A 82 10.88 -4.32 -4.70
N ASP A 83 12.07 -4.29 -5.27
CA ASP A 83 12.30 -4.12 -6.69
C ASP A 83 12.11 -5.47 -7.40
N LEU A 84 11.13 -5.56 -8.31
CA LEU A 84 10.80 -6.82 -8.97
C LEU A 84 11.87 -7.29 -9.95
N GLY A 85 12.59 -6.36 -10.58
CA GLY A 85 13.61 -6.68 -11.58
C GLY A 85 14.96 -7.01 -10.95
N LYS A 86 15.34 -6.28 -9.91
CA LYS A 86 16.56 -6.56 -9.14
C LYS A 86 16.38 -7.66 -8.09
N GLU A 87 15.13 -7.96 -7.75
CA GLU A 87 14.76 -8.88 -6.67
C GLU A 87 15.39 -8.51 -5.33
N SER A 88 15.45 -7.21 -5.03
CA SER A 88 16.15 -6.65 -3.87
C SER A 88 15.28 -5.66 -3.09
N TYR A 89 15.60 -5.43 -1.82
CA TYR A 89 14.87 -4.50 -0.97
C TYR A 89 15.56 -3.15 -0.87
N LYS A 90 14.73 -2.11 -0.71
CA LYS A 90 15.19 -0.79 -0.28
C LYS A 90 14.25 -0.20 0.75
N LYS A 91 14.84 0.53 1.68
CA LYS A 91 14.12 1.39 2.62
C LYS A 91 13.80 2.70 1.92
N VAL A 92 12.52 3.05 1.83
CA VAL A 92 12.05 4.35 1.34
C VAL A 92 11.48 5.14 2.52
N LEU A 93 11.88 6.40 2.65
CA LEU A 93 11.50 7.24 3.78
C LEU A 93 10.13 7.89 3.56
N LEU A 94 9.35 7.96 4.63
CA LEU A 94 8.11 8.74 4.69
C LEU A 94 8.43 10.24 4.88
N PRO A 95 7.44 11.13 4.73
CA PRO A 95 7.55 12.52 5.18
C PRO A 95 7.90 12.58 6.67
N ASP A 96 8.35 13.75 7.14
CA ASP A 96 8.55 13.95 8.57
C ASP A 96 7.20 14.05 9.29
N TYR A 97 7.05 13.27 10.36
CA TYR A 97 5.86 13.25 11.21
C TYR A 97 6.22 12.86 12.63
N ASP A 98 5.39 13.28 13.59
CA ASP A 98 5.56 12.87 14.98
C ASP A 98 4.94 11.48 15.19
N TYR A 99 5.78 10.45 15.10
CA TYR A 99 5.37 9.05 15.29
C TYR A 99 4.90 8.74 16.72
N ARG A 100 5.12 9.64 17.69
CA ARG A 100 4.60 9.48 19.06
C ARG A 100 3.20 10.05 19.22
N ALA A 101 2.82 11.00 18.37
CA ALA A 101 1.50 11.61 18.35
C ALA A 101 0.50 10.87 17.43
N ILE A 102 1.00 10.07 16.49
CA ILE A 102 0.18 9.39 15.48
C ILE A 102 0.10 7.89 15.78
N ASP A 103 -1.14 7.38 15.88
CA ASP A 103 -1.38 5.94 16.00
C ASP A 103 -0.96 5.23 14.70
N SER A 104 -0.01 4.30 14.79
CA SER A 104 0.48 3.53 13.64
C SER A 104 -0.61 2.77 12.89
N ARG A 105 -1.73 2.46 13.54
CA ARG A 105 -2.90 1.80 12.92
C ARG A 105 -3.65 2.70 11.93
N THR A 106 -3.43 4.01 12.01
CA THR A 106 -4.06 5.02 11.14
C THR A 106 -3.19 5.40 9.93
N LEU A 107 -1.96 4.90 9.88
CA LEU A 107 -1.06 5.13 8.76
C LEU A 107 -1.41 4.17 7.64
N HIS A 108 -1.55 4.63 6.40
CA HIS A 108 -1.83 3.77 5.26
C HIS A 108 -0.97 4.08 4.04
N LEU A 109 -0.67 3.04 3.25
CA LEU A 109 -0.13 3.17 1.91
C LEU A 109 -1.21 2.88 0.86
N SER A 110 -1.22 3.70 -0.18
CA SER A 110 -2.11 3.56 -1.32
C SER A 110 -1.43 4.03 -2.61
N VAL A 111 -2.17 4.09 -3.71
CA VAL A 111 -1.68 4.60 -5.00
C VAL A 111 -2.69 5.60 -5.54
N PHE A 112 -2.22 6.74 -6.04
CA PHE A 112 -3.06 7.76 -6.70
C PHE A 112 -2.45 8.07 -8.07
N GLY A 113 -3.15 7.65 -9.12
CA GLY A 113 -2.60 7.61 -10.47
C GLY A 113 -1.38 6.69 -10.49
N ASN A 114 -0.20 7.27 -10.78
CA ASN A 114 1.07 6.55 -10.78
C ASN A 114 1.95 6.87 -9.55
N TYR A 115 1.42 7.58 -8.56
CA TYR A 115 2.17 8.01 -7.38
C TYR A 115 1.85 7.15 -6.16
N LEU A 116 2.89 6.83 -5.39
CA LEU A 116 2.72 6.21 -4.09
C LEU A 116 2.11 7.24 -3.12
N CYS A 117 1.05 6.83 -2.44
CA CYS A 117 0.37 7.64 -1.44
C CYS A 117 0.70 7.18 -0.04
N TRP A 118 0.85 8.14 0.86
CA TRP A 118 0.89 7.91 2.28
C TRP A 118 -0.22 8.72 2.95
N ILE A 119 -1.03 8.04 3.75
CA ILE A 119 -2.15 8.62 4.47
C ILE A 119 -1.78 8.59 5.94
N SER A 120 -1.86 9.74 6.59
CA SER A 120 -1.53 9.90 8.00
C SER A 120 -2.60 10.72 8.69
N SER A 121 -3.37 10.07 9.57
CA SER A 121 -4.62 10.65 10.06
C SER A 121 -5.46 11.09 8.85
N ASN A 122 -5.79 12.37 8.74
CA ASN A 122 -6.63 12.89 7.67
C ASN A 122 -5.85 13.34 6.43
N ASP A 123 -4.52 13.40 6.48
CA ASP A 123 -3.72 13.98 5.42
C ASP A 123 -3.28 12.93 4.41
N VAL A 124 -3.53 13.20 3.13
CA VAL A 124 -3.06 12.40 2.01
C VAL A 124 -1.85 13.07 1.38
N TRP A 125 -0.75 12.35 1.33
CA TRP A 125 0.51 12.77 0.73
C TRP A 125 0.81 11.89 -0.48
N ILE A 126 1.43 12.47 -1.51
CA ILE A 126 1.93 11.75 -2.69
C ILE A 126 3.43 11.96 -2.84
N MET A 127 4.13 10.92 -3.27
CA MET A 127 5.54 10.98 -3.62
C MET A 127 5.65 11.22 -5.13
N LYS A 128 5.95 12.46 -5.54
CA LYS A 128 6.03 12.83 -6.97
C LYS A 128 7.19 12.14 -7.69
N GLU A 129 8.31 11.97 -7.01
CA GLU A 129 9.49 11.30 -7.53
C GLU A 129 9.78 10.08 -6.66
N TYR A 130 9.51 8.91 -7.22
CA TYR A 130 9.54 7.67 -6.45
C TYR A 130 10.93 7.39 -5.84
N GLY A 131 10.97 7.15 -4.53
CA GLY A 131 12.18 6.97 -3.73
C GLY A 131 12.77 8.26 -3.14
N MET A 132 12.30 9.45 -3.55
CA MET A 132 12.86 10.72 -3.08
C MET A 132 11.99 11.33 -1.97
N LYS A 133 12.52 11.34 -0.74
CA LYS A 133 11.84 11.92 0.44
C LYS A 133 11.39 13.37 0.23
N ALA A 134 12.24 14.18 -0.40
CA ALA A 134 11.95 15.59 -0.64
C ALA A 134 10.79 15.82 -1.63
N SER A 135 10.38 14.80 -2.39
CA SER A 135 9.29 14.90 -3.38
C SER A 135 7.90 14.65 -2.80
N TRP A 136 7.81 14.30 -1.51
CA TRP A 136 6.55 14.17 -0.83
C TRP A 136 5.84 15.52 -0.77
N THR A 137 4.64 15.59 -1.33
CA THR A 137 3.77 16.75 -1.20
C THR A 137 2.45 16.31 -0.60
N LYS A 138 1.89 17.16 0.28
CA LYS A 138 0.51 17.00 0.70
C LYS A 138 -0.39 17.27 -0.51
N LEU A 139 -1.35 16.40 -0.74
CA LEU A 139 -2.30 16.50 -1.84
C LEU A 139 -3.60 17.16 -1.36
N PHE A 140 -4.21 16.62 -0.29
CA PHE A 140 -5.38 17.19 0.37
C PHE A 140 -5.54 16.63 1.79
N THR A 141 -6.48 17.21 2.55
CA THR A 141 -6.93 16.69 3.86
C THR A 141 -8.35 16.17 3.73
N ILE A 142 -8.61 14.98 4.26
CA ILE A 142 -9.93 14.38 4.34
C ILE A 142 -10.65 14.98 5.56
N PRO A 143 -11.75 15.72 5.39
CA PRO A 143 -12.39 16.44 6.50
C PRO A 143 -13.06 15.51 7.53
N PHE A 144 -13.38 14.27 7.15
CA PHE A 144 -14.08 13.32 8.00
C PHE A 144 -13.50 11.91 7.86
N MET A 145 -12.37 11.65 8.49
CA MET A 145 -11.90 10.29 8.72
C MET A 145 -12.33 9.87 10.13
N PRO A 146 -13.20 8.86 10.28
CA PRO A 146 -13.59 8.45 11.62
C PRO A 146 -12.39 7.78 12.32
N SER A 147 -12.33 7.89 13.63
CA SER A 147 -11.09 7.72 14.41
C SER A 147 -10.61 6.29 14.64
N TYR A 148 -11.29 5.25 14.13
CA TYR A 148 -11.01 3.85 14.51
C TYR A 148 -11.15 2.84 13.36
N TYR A 149 -10.05 2.14 13.05
CA TYR A 149 -9.96 0.96 12.15
C TYR A 149 -10.49 1.16 10.72
N PHE A 150 -9.91 2.11 10.00
CA PHE A 150 -10.20 2.32 8.59
C PHE A 150 -9.08 1.78 7.71
N PHE A 151 -9.45 1.25 6.55
CA PHE A 151 -8.55 1.03 5.43
C PHE A 151 -8.88 2.06 4.38
N ALA A 152 -8.05 3.09 4.24
CA ALA A 152 -8.22 4.05 3.17
C ALA A 152 -7.56 3.56 1.88
N ILE A 153 -8.35 3.46 0.81
CA ILE A 153 -7.87 3.23 -0.55
C ILE A 153 -8.07 4.53 -1.30
N VAL A 154 -6.99 5.23 -1.61
CA VAL A 154 -7.12 6.36 -2.53
C VAL A 154 -7.32 5.76 -3.91
N MET A 155 -8.38 6.16 -4.61
CA MET A 155 -8.56 5.80 -6.01
C MET A 155 -8.34 7.06 -6.85
N HIS A 156 -7.81 6.87 -8.04
CA HIS A 156 -7.78 7.93 -9.04
C HIS A 156 -8.69 7.47 -10.17
N ASN A 157 -9.95 7.90 -10.15
CA ASN A 157 -10.80 7.76 -11.31
C ASN A 157 -10.41 8.84 -12.32
N PHE A 158 -10.43 8.50 -13.61
CA PHE A 158 -9.88 9.28 -14.72
C PHE A 158 -10.37 10.75 -14.83
N GLU A 159 -11.42 11.17 -14.14
CA GLU A 159 -11.98 12.52 -14.24
C GLU A 159 -12.09 13.30 -12.92
N ASP A 160 -12.08 12.66 -11.75
CA ASP A 160 -12.22 13.36 -10.46
C ASP A 160 -11.56 12.54 -9.36
N GLY A 161 -10.59 13.10 -8.64
CA GLY A 161 -9.87 12.44 -7.55
C GLY A 161 -10.79 11.91 -6.45
N LEU A 162 -11.23 10.65 -6.59
CA LEU A 162 -12.17 9.98 -5.72
C LEU A 162 -11.43 9.13 -4.68
N VAL A 163 -11.48 9.55 -3.43
CA VAL A 163 -10.92 8.78 -2.31
C VAL A 163 -11.98 7.83 -1.80
N THR A 164 -11.68 6.54 -1.71
CA THR A 164 -12.61 5.55 -1.15
C THR A 164 -12.01 4.86 0.05
N TRP A 165 -12.54 5.10 1.23
CA TRP A 165 -12.13 4.34 2.39
C TRP A 165 -13.17 3.31 2.79
N LYS A 166 -12.67 2.25 3.39
CA LYS A 166 -13.44 1.15 3.93
C LYS A 166 -13.31 1.17 5.45
N SER A 167 -14.45 1.21 6.13
CA SER A 167 -14.53 0.89 7.56
C SER A 167 -14.67 -0.60 7.75
N THR A 168 -13.98 -1.17 8.73
CA THR A 168 -14.19 -2.56 9.17
C THR A 168 -14.71 -2.62 10.61
N GLN A 169 -15.51 -1.62 11.02
CA GLN A 169 -15.97 -1.47 12.41
C GLN A 169 -16.85 -2.63 12.92
N ASP A 170 -17.38 -3.50 12.04
CA ASP A 170 -18.17 -4.68 12.38
C ASP A 170 -18.23 -5.71 11.21
N SER A 171 -19.14 -6.70 11.27
CA SER A 171 -19.42 -7.65 10.17
C SER A 171 -20.05 -6.96 8.93
N THR A 172 -20.30 -5.65 9.01
CA THR A 172 -20.66 -4.79 7.88
C THR A 172 -19.44 -3.98 7.44
N ARG A 173 -19.19 -3.97 6.15
CA ARG A 173 -18.06 -3.25 5.57
C ARG A 173 -18.62 -2.03 4.87
N ASN A 174 -18.46 -0.89 5.51
CA ASN A 174 -18.96 0.37 4.99
C ASN A 174 -17.91 0.98 4.07
N LEU A 175 -18.31 1.25 2.82
CA LEU A 175 -17.51 2.03 1.90
C LEU A 175 -17.98 3.48 1.98
N VAL A 176 -17.03 4.39 2.12
CA VAL A 176 -17.28 5.82 2.06
C VAL A 176 -16.47 6.37 0.91
N PHE A 177 -17.17 7.07 0.03
CA PHE A 177 -16.61 7.74 -1.13
C PHE A 177 -16.53 9.22 -0.81
N TYR A 178 -15.34 9.79 -0.92
CA TYR A 178 -15.10 11.21 -0.82
C TYR A 178 -14.55 11.72 -2.13
N ASN A 179 -15.25 12.67 -2.73
CA ASN A 179 -14.78 13.35 -3.91
C ASN A 179 -13.96 14.58 -3.44
N SER A 180 -12.67 14.58 -3.76
CA SER A 180 -11.78 15.68 -3.37
C SER A 180 -11.98 16.96 -4.22
N THR A 181 -12.58 16.86 -5.41
CA THR A 181 -12.80 18.01 -6.30
C THR A 181 -14.00 18.85 -5.88
N ASN A 182 -15.08 18.23 -5.41
CA ASN A 182 -16.31 18.92 -4.99
C ASN A 182 -16.65 18.76 -3.50
N GLY A 183 -15.86 17.99 -2.75
CA GLY A 183 -16.05 17.77 -1.31
C GLY A 183 -17.22 16.86 -0.93
N SER A 184 -17.90 16.23 -1.90
CA SER A 184 -19.05 15.37 -1.61
C SER A 184 -18.64 14.07 -0.93
N VAL A 185 -19.49 13.59 -0.02
CA VAL A 185 -19.32 12.33 0.71
C VAL A 185 -20.53 11.44 0.45
N LYS A 186 -20.29 10.19 0.04
CA LYS A 186 -21.33 9.18 -0.18
C LYS A 186 -21.01 7.92 0.63
N PHE A 187 -22.01 7.42 1.34
CA PHE A 187 -21.91 6.17 2.11
C PHE A 187 -22.55 5.02 1.31
N SER A 188 -21.93 3.85 1.36
CA SER A 188 -22.48 2.62 0.81
C SER A 188 -22.23 1.47 1.76
N TYR A 189 -23.29 0.74 2.07
CA TYR A 189 -23.29 -0.32 3.06
C TYR A 189 -23.24 -1.65 2.32
N PHE A 190 -22.18 -2.43 2.58
CA PHE A 190 -22.08 -3.77 2.02
C PHE A 190 -21.85 -4.80 3.13
N LYS A 191 -22.55 -5.93 3.02
CA LYS A 191 -22.31 -7.10 3.85
C LYS A 191 -21.47 -8.08 3.03
N PHE A 192 -20.16 -8.05 3.20
CA PHE A 192 -19.24 -8.97 2.52
C PHE A 192 -18.51 -9.84 3.53
N GLU A 193 -18.46 -11.16 3.29
CA GLU A 193 -17.63 -12.10 4.05
C GLU A 193 -16.15 -12.07 3.60
N PHE A 194 -15.83 -11.54 2.41
CA PHE A 194 -14.48 -11.57 1.82
C PHE A 194 -13.80 -10.20 1.77
N ILE A 195 -12.47 -10.17 2.00
CA ILE A 195 -11.59 -9.00 1.80
C ILE A 195 -11.71 -8.52 0.35
N LEU A 196 -12.35 -7.36 0.16
CA LEU A 196 -12.33 -6.63 -1.11
C LEU A 196 -10.89 -6.10 -1.33
N GLU A 197 -10.03 -6.91 -1.94
CA GLU A 197 -8.88 -6.38 -2.67
C GLU A 197 -9.41 -6.00 -4.05
N VAL A 198 -9.53 -4.70 -4.29
CA VAL A 198 -9.96 -4.23 -5.60
C VAL A 198 -8.81 -4.50 -6.56
N CYS A 199 -9.00 -5.45 -7.47
CA CYS A 199 -8.15 -5.60 -8.64
C CYS A 199 -8.19 -4.27 -9.39
N VAL A 200 -7.15 -3.46 -9.24
CA VAL A 200 -6.87 -2.40 -10.21
C VAL A 200 -6.62 -3.15 -11.52
N GLU A 201 -7.42 -2.86 -12.54
CA GLU A 201 -7.32 -3.38 -13.90
C GLU A 201 -5.92 -3.11 -14.47
N SER A 202 -4.94 -3.91 -14.05
CA SER A 202 -3.62 -4.04 -14.69
C SER A 202 -3.69 -5.08 -15.80
N LEU A 203 -4.90 -5.53 -16.16
CA LEU A 203 -5.18 -6.59 -17.14
C LEU A 203 -5.44 -6.07 -18.55
N ILE A 204 -5.31 -4.77 -18.81
CA ILE A 204 -5.25 -4.29 -20.19
C ILE A 204 -3.80 -4.45 -20.63
N LEU A 205 -3.51 -5.62 -21.20
CA LEU A 205 -2.43 -5.79 -22.17
C LEU A 205 -2.44 -4.56 -23.09
N PRO A 206 -1.30 -3.92 -23.41
CA PRO A 206 -1.28 -3.03 -24.55
C PRO A 206 -1.67 -3.89 -25.75
N CYS A 207 -2.88 -3.67 -26.29
CA CYS A 207 -3.18 -4.18 -27.61
C CYS A 207 -2.13 -3.60 -28.56
N SER A 208 -1.47 -4.53 -29.24
CA SER A 208 -0.52 -4.35 -30.36
C SER A 208 -0.84 -3.18 -31.29
#